data_AF-T0FGV5-F1
#
_entry.id   AF-T0FGV5-F1
#
_cell.length_a   1.000
_cell.length_b   1.000
_cell.length_c   1.000
_cell.angle_alpha   90.00
_cell.angle_beta   90.00
_cell.angle_gamma   90.00
#
_symmetry.space_group_name_H-M   'P 1'
#
loop_
_entity.id
_entity.type
_entity.pdbx_description
1 polymer ?
#
loop_
_entity_poly.entity_id
_entity_poly.type
_entity_poly.pdbx_seq_one_letter_code
_entity_poly.pdbx_strand_id
1 'polypeptide(L)'
;MISYSNSPVWAAIVSTGKNCLLFYTRSVQVNDMIKARQATIFSLLLIGIAGCFPLDPDRVSSPSYKDGRYRNLAPDEELVGKSLFSVLKWKLFGPHDPPAVKGLSNELPLILERSAGDLIAAEGRIRTVWLGHSTIWISITQKGKTINILTDPIFESPTPVLVDRWVPLPIPKESLPAVDFAIVSHAHRDHLDRDSLRFLRSKNPNLKILLPSGMKAFSEDEKLGLAQVQEIGQVTHYDFVKIIFLPAYHWSRMGVNDTNQYFWGSYVIEAAGKLIYFAGDTGYSIHFKEIAKLLGKPIDLAFLPIGAYKPRWFMKHAHIGPDEALTASIDLGAKSFAPIHWGTFPLGDDLPQEPVLDLKGKLNFPEIPDIKGLNPLYTGISWGNKNGVRVVPWTIGSGIDLE
;
A
#
# COMPACT_ATOMS: atom_id res chain seq x y z
N MET A 1 37.94 13.56 -42.98
CA MET A 1 37.38 14.85 -42.55
C MET A 1 36.18 14.57 -41.67
N ILE A 2 36.28 15.00 -40.42
CA ILE A 2 35.28 14.77 -39.37
C ILE A 2 34.14 15.78 -39.57
N SER A 3 32.90 15.28 -39.55
CA SER A 3 31.69 16.10 -39.36
C SER A 3 30.92 15.47 -38.21
N TYR A 4 30.78 16.21 -37.10
CA TYR A 4 29.96 15.86 -35.95
C TYR A 4 28.55 16.43 -36.17
N SER A 5 27.54 15.56 -36.18
CA SER A 5 26.16 15.96 -35.92
C SER A 5 25.72 15.40 -34.56
N ASN A 6 25.36 16.31 -33.65
CA ASN A 6 24.87 16.01 -32.31
C ASN A 6 23.47 15.38 -32.35
N SER A 7 23.36 14.09 -32.04
CA SER A 7 22.11 13.44 -31.57
C SER A 7 22.44 12.06 -30.98
N PRO A 8 22.12 11.77 -29.70
CA PRO A 8 22.33 10.43 -29.16
C PRO A 8 21.02 9.81 -28.66
N VAL A 9 20.17 9.30 -29.55
CA VAL A 9 19.30 8.15 -29.23
C VAL A 9 19.09 7.35 -30.51
N TRP A 10 19.74 6.20 -30.63
CA TRP A 10 19.30 5.15 -31.54
C TRP A 10 18.72 4.03 -30.70
N ALA A 11 17.39 3.93 -30.67
CA ALA A 11 16.71 2.73 -30.20
C ALA A 11 16.80 1.68 -31.31
N ALA A 12 17.65 0.67 -31.15
CA ALA A 12 17.63 -0.49 -32.03
C ALA A 12 16.52 -1.45 -31.55
N ILE A 13 15.40 -1.50 -32.29
CA ILE A 13 14.35 -2.49 -32.09
C ILE A 13 14.86 -3.81 -32.68
N VAL A 14 15.38 -4.70 -31.82
CA VAL A 14 15.67 -6.08 -32.22
C VAL A 14 14.49 -6.94 -31.77
N SER A 15 13.60 -7.25 -32.71
CA SER A 15 12.56 -8.27 -32.53
C SER A 15 13.25 -9.63 -32.48
N THR A 16 13.56 -10.09 -31.26
CA THR A 16 13.65 -11.52 -31.02
C THR A 16 12.22 -12.02 -30.85
N GLY A 17 11.88 -13.22 -31.31
CA GLY A 17 10.50 -13.75 -31.38
C GLY A 17 9.73 -13.91 -30.05
N LYS A 18 10.14 -13.21 -29.00
CA LYS A 18 9.38 -12.90 -27.79
C LYS A 18 9.32 -11.37 -27.68
N ASN A 19 8.12 -10.80 -27.68
CA ASN A 19 7.86 -9.36 -27.59
C ASN A 19 8.58 -8.70 -26.39
N CYS A 20 9.84 -8.28 -26.57
CA CYS A 20 10.73 -7.71 -25.56
C CYS A 20 11.24 -6.35 -26.06
N LEU A 21 11.22 -5.33 -25.20
CA LEU A 21 11.99 -4.09 -25.37
C LEU A 21 13.26 -4.18 -24.51
N LEU A 22 14.42 -4.05 -25.14
CA LEU A 22 15.71 -3.96 -24.46
C LEU A 22 16.05 -2.49 -24.21
N PHE A 23 16.28 -2.11 -22.95
CA PHE A 23 16.83 -0.80 -22.60
C PHE A 23 18.30 -0.96 -22.20
N TYR A 24 19.20 -0.28 -22.93
CA TYR A 24 20.62 -0.18 -22.56
C TYR A 24 20.84 1.08 -21.72
N THR A 25 21.40 0.93 -20.53
CA THR A 25 22.05 2.04 -19.81
C THR A 25 23.55 2.01 -20.12
N ARG A 26 24.12 3.18 -20.45
CA ARG A 26 25.54 3.31 -20.80
C ARG A 26 26.38 3.10 -19.55
N SER A 27 27.28 2.11 -19.56
CA SER A 27 28.34 2.02 -18.55
C SER A 27 29.35 3.15 -18.79
N VAL A 28 29.67 3.91 -17.75
CA VAL A 28 30.79 4.85 -17.77
C VAL A 28 32.06 4.00 -17.66
N GLN A 29 32.88 3.98 -18.71
CA GLN A 29 34.23 3.43 -18.64
C GLN A 29 35.10 4.36 -17.79
N VAL A 30 35.52 3.89 -16.62
CA VAL A 30 36.63 4.50 -15.87
C VAL A 30 37.91 3.93 -16.47
N ASN A 31 38.52 4.66 -17.40
CA ASN A 31 39.93 4.48 -17.71
C ASN A 31 40.72 5.43 -16.80
N ASP A 32 41.42 4.89 -15.82
CA ASP A 32 42.86 5.07 -15.68
C ASP A 32 43.37 4.23 -14.52
N MET A 33 44.24 3.28 -14.85
CA MET A 33 44.77 2.27 -13.95
C MET A 33 46.29 2.43 -13.87
N ILE A 34 46.79 3.16 -12.87
CA ILE A 34 48.22 3.11 -12.50
C ILE A 34 48.38 3.10 -10.98
N LYS A 35 48.79 1.92 -10.48
CA LYS A 35 49.58 1.61 -9.27
C LYS A 35 48.97 1.96 -7.90
N ALA A 36 48.51 0.94 -7.17
CA ALA A 36 49.33 0.24 -6.15
C ALA A 36 48.47 -0.72 -5.32
N ARG A 37 49.10 -1.80 -4.88
CA ARG A 37 48.55 -2.96 -4.16
C ARG A 37 47.75 -2.57 -2.90
N GLN A 38 46.45 -2.87 -2.89
CA GLN A 38 45.63 -3.26 -1.72
C GLN A 38 44.16 -3.38 -2.17
N ALA A 39 43.77 -4.54 -2.71
CA ALA A 39 42.37 -4.84 -3.02
C ALA A 39 42.17 -6.35 -3.06
N THR A 40 42.16 -6.97 -1.88
CA THR A 40 41.52 -8.27 -1.69
C THR A 40 40.21 -7.98 -0.96
N ILE A 41 39.10 -8.49 -1.50
CA ILE A 41 37.70 -8.28 -1.06
C ILE A 41 37.03 -7.03 -1.65
N PHE A 42 36.68 -7.07 -2.94
CA PHE A 42 35.44 -6.48 -3.48
C PHE A 42 35.19 -7.01 -4.90
N SER A 43 35.06 -8.33 -5.01
CA SER A 43 34.56 -8.98 -6.23
C SER A 43 33.09 -9.32 -6.04
N LEU A 44 32.24 -8.29 -5.95
CA LEU A 44 30.80 -8.50 -6.12
C LEU A 44 30.52 -8.58 -7.62
N LEU A 45 30.10 -9.78 -8.02
CA LEU A 45 29.62 -10.14 -9.34
C LEU A 45 28.51 -9.15 -9.77
N LEU A 46 28.85 -8.12 -10.54
CA LEU A 46 27.89 -7.32 -11.29
C LEU A 46 27.46 -8.15 -12.51
N ILE A 47 26.60 -9.16 -12.28
CA ILE A 47 25.83 -9.73 -13.38
C ILE A 47 24.77 -8.67 -13.72
N GLY A 48 25.02 -7.93 -14.80
CA GLY A 48 23.99 -7.14 -15.44
C GLY A 48 22.93 -8.08 -16.00
N ILE A 49 21.89 -8.36 -15.21
CA ILE A 49 20.70 -9.03 -15.71
C ILE A 49 19.94 -7.98 -16.52
N ALA A 50 20.15 -7.97 -17.83
CA ALA A 50 19.20 -7.38 -18.76
C ALA A 50 17.91 -8.18 -18.62
N GLY A 51 17.04 -7.76 -17.71
CA GLY A 51 15.74 -8.36 -17.54
C GLY A 51 14.87 -7.94 -18.71
N CYS A 52 14.57 -8.85 -19.65
CA CYS A 52 13.39 -8.65 -20.47
C CYS A 52 12.19 -8.77 -19.54
N PHE A 53 11.49 -7.66 -19.32
CA PHE A 53 10.19 -7.68 -18.70
C PHE A 53 9.16 -8.03 -19.78
N PRO A 54 8.41 -9.14 -19.65
CA PRO A 54 7.38 -9.48 -20.61
C PRO A 54 6.45 -8.29 -20.78
N LEU A 55 6.17 -7.90 -22.02
CA LEU A 55 5.17 -6.88 -22.31
C LEU A 55 3.80 -7.45 -21.91
N ASP A 56 3.23 -6.88 -20.85
CA ASP A 56 1.82 -7.13 -20.52
C ASP A 56 0.97 -6.25 -21.45
N PRO A 57 0.07 -6.82 -22.27
CA PRO A 57 -0.78 -6.05 -23.18
C PRO A 57 -1.60 -4.98 -22.45
N ASP A 58 -2.07 -5.27 -21.24
CA ASP A 58 -2.87 -4.34 -20.46
C ASP A 58 -2.01 -3.13 -20.06
N ARG A 59 -0.72 -3.36 -19.79
CA ARG A 59 0.24 -2.30 -19.46
C ARG A 59 0.45 -1.31 -20.59
N VAL A 60 0.75 -1.80 -21.79
CA VAL A 60 1.02 -0.91 -22.93
C VAL A 60 -0.22 -0.20 -23.42
N SER A 61 -1.42 -0.71 -23.11
CA SER A 61 -2.70 -0.07 -23.44
C SER A 61 -3.16 0.97 -22.41
N SER A 62 -2.52 1.02 -21.24
CA SER A 62 -2.92 1.90 -20.16
C SER A 62 -2.70 3.38 -20.50
N PRO A 63 -3.67 4.28 -20.22
CA PRO A 63 -3.45 5.72 -20.34
C PRO A 63 -2.44 6.26 -19.31
N SER A 64 -2.20 5.50 -18.24
CA SER A 64 -1.27 5.81 -17.15
C SER A 64 0.16 5.33 -17.45
N TYR A 65 0.37 4.51 -18.48
CA TYR A 65 1.70 4.04 -18.91
C TYR A 65 2.32 4.96 -19.96
N LYS A 66 3.35 5.71 -19.57
CA LYS A 66 4.01 6.73 -20.41
C LYS A 66 5.52 6.66 -20.26
N ASP A 67 6.24 6.79 -21.37
CA ASP A 67 7.71 6.75 -21.41
C ASP A 67 8.31 5.49 -20.79
N GLY A 68 7.66 4.33 -21.01
CA GLY A 68 8.15 3.03 -20.56
C GLY A 68 7.90 2.71 -19.07
N ARG A 69 7.10 3.51 -18.38
CA ARG A 69 6.68 3.25 -16.98
C ARG A 69 5.29 3.80 -16.69
N TYR A 70 4.65 3.30 -15.64
CA TYR A 70 3.46 3.92 -15.09
C TYR A 70 3.77 5.25 -14.42
N ARG A 71 2.82 6.17 -14.52
CA ARG A 71 2.79 7.46 -13.82
C ARG A 71 1.39 7.69 -13.23
N ASN A 72 1.33 8.40 -12.10
CA ASN A 72 0.07 8.79 -11.46
C ASN A 72 -0.14 10.32 -11.58
N LEU A 73 -1.16 10.88 -10.90
CA LEU A 73 -1.51 12.30 -11.03
C LEU A 73 -0.39 13.26 -10.59
N ALA A 74 0.30 12.94 -9.51
CA ALA A 74 1.40 13.76 -9.01
C ALA A 74 2.70 13.41 -9.74
N PRO A 75 3.56 14.41 -10.08
CA PRO A 75 4.89 14.15 -10.63
C PRO A 75 5.70 13.24 -9.71
N ASP A 76 6.40 12.26 -10.28
CA ASP A 76 7.15 11.24 -9.54
C ASP A 76 8.65 11.55 -9.42
N GLU A 77 9.08 12.76 -9.78
CA GLU A 77 10.51 13.15 -9.83
C GLU A 77 11.24 12.93 -8.50
N GLU A 78 10.57 13.16 -7.37
CA GLU A 78 11.13 12.94 -6.03
C GLU A 78 11.09 11.47 -5.58
N LEU A 79 10.37 10.62 -6.32
CA LEU A 79 10.36 9.16 -6.14
C LEU A 79 11.43 8.49 -7.02
N VAL A 80 11.79 9.12 -8.14
CA VAL A 80 12.83 8.67 -9.06
C VAL A 80 14.20 8.76 -8.37
N GLY A 81 14.76 7.60 -8.00
CA GLY A 81 16.07 7.52 -7.35
C GLY A 81 16.11 6.64 -6.10
N LYS A 82 14.98 6.12 -5.64
CA LYS A 82 14.90 5.10 -4.57
C LYS A 82 15.23 3.70 -5.07
N SER A 83 16.43 3.55 -5.61
CA SER A 83 16.97 2.24 -5.99
C SER A 83 17.23 1.36 -4.76
N LEU A 84 17.45 0.06 -4.94
CA LEU A 84 17.87 -0.83 -3.83
C LEU A 84 19.16 -0.30 -3.17
N PHE A 85 20.05 0.28 -3.96
CA PHE A 85 21.28 0.89 -3.46
C PHE A 85 21.00 2.09 -2.56
N SER A 86 19.98 2.90 -2.88
CA SER A 86 19.59 4.05 -2.06
C SER A 86 19.02 3.62 -0.70
N VAL A 87 18.21 2.55 -0.68
CA VAL A 87 17.72 1.94 0.56
C VAL A 87 18.86 1.37 1.40
N LEU A 88 19.79 0.64 0.78
CA LEU A 88 20.97 0.10 1.47
C LEU A 88 21.85 1.22 2.04
N LYS A 89 22.09 2.29 1.26
CA LYS A 89 22.86 3.45 1.69
C LYS A 89 22.21 4.13 2.90
N TRP A 90 20.88 4.27 2.91
CA TRP A 90 20.17 4.75 4.09
C TRP A 90 20.38 3.81 5.29
N LYS A 91 20.12 2.50 5.15
CA LYS A 91 20.25 1.55 6.27
C LYS A 91 21.66 1.48 6.87
N LEU A 92 22.71 1.71 6.07
CA LEU A 92 24.10 1.64 6.53
C LEU A 92 24.68 2.98 7.00
N PHE A 93 24.28 4.08 6.37
CA PHE A 93 24.96 5.39 6.51
C PHE A 93 24.02 6.59 6.61
N GLY A 94 22.71 6.38 6.49
CA GLY A 94 21.72 7.45 6.50
C GLY A 94 21.56 8.06 7.89
N PRO A 95 21.24 9.36 7.99
CA PRO A 95 20.86 9.93 9.26
C PRO A 95 19.51 9.34 9.70
N HIS A 96 19.44 8.98 10.98
CA HIS A 96 18.22 8.52 11.64
C HIS A 96 17.52 9.70 12.31
N ASP A 97 16.19 9.71 12.25
CA ASP A 97 15.39 10.66 13.01
C ASP A 97 15.28 10.19 14.47
N PRO A 98 15.32 11.08 15.47
CA PRO A 98 15.07 10.71 16.85
C PRO A 98 13.63 10.21 17.02
N PRO A 99 13.33 9.36 18.03
CA PRO A 99 11.95 8.96 18.33
C PRO A 99 11.04 10.18 18.54
N ALA A 100 9.84 10.14 17.99
CA ALA A 100 8.86 11.23 18.07
C ALA A 100 8.26 11.40 19.47
N VAL A 101 8.26 10.32 20.28
CA VAL A 101 7.79 10.34 21.68
C VAL A 101 8.94 9.96 22.62
N LYS A 102 9.13 10.73 23.69
CA LYS A 102 10.20 10.50 24.67
C LYS A 102 9.90 9.24 25.50
N GLY A 103 10.91 8.38 25.67
CA GLY A 103 10.80 7.17 26.49
C GLY A 103 10.11 6.00 25.78
N LEU A 104 9.91 6.08 24.46
CA LEU A 104 9.45 4.95 23.65
C LEU A 104 10.36 3.72 23.81
N SER A 105 9.73 2.56 23.87
CA SER A 105 10.35 1.24 23.83
C SER A 105 9.99 0.51 22.52
N ASN A 106 10.62 -0.64 22.26
CA ASN A 106 10.29 -1.52 21.14
C ASN A 106 9.05 -2.40 21.41
N GLU A 107 8.15 -1.97 22.30
CA GLU A 107 6.94 -2.72 22.63
C GLU A 107 6.04 -2.87 21.41
N LEU A 108 5.58 -4.09 21.18
CA LEU A 108 4.66 -4.40 20.09
C LEU A 108 3.22 -3.97 20.43
N PRO A 109 2.39 -3.67 19.42
CA PRO A 109 0.99 -3.34 19.65
C PRO A 109 0.23 -4.50 20.32
N LEU A 110 -0.79 -4.16 21.10
CA LEU A 110 -1.75 -5.13 21.65
C LEU A 110 -2.51 -5.82 20.51
N ILE A 111 -2.73 -7.13 20.63
CA ILE A 111 -3.52 -7.91 19.69
C ILE A 111 -4.82 -8.33 20.38
N LEU A 112 -5.95 -8.03 19.75
CA LEU A 112 -7.26 -8.45 20.21
C LEU A 112 -7.70 -9.67 19.39
N GLU A 113 -7.71 -10.84 20.03
CA GLU A 113 -8.15 -12.07 19.37
C GLU A 113 -9.60 -11.98 18.88
N ARG A 114 -9.88 -12.63 17.75
CA ARG A 114 -11.19 -12.63 17.10
C ARG A 114 -11.60 -14.02 16.67
N SER A 115 -12.91 -14.26 16.71
CA SER A 115 -13.57 -15.40 16.10
C SER A 115 -14.13 -15.03 14.72
N ALA A 116 -14.43 -16.03 13.89
CA ALA A 116 -15.01 -15.80 12.56
C ALA A 116 -16.34 -15.02 12.61
N GLY A 117 -17.14 -15.20 13.66
CA GLY A 117 -18.40 -14.48 13.86
C GLY A 117 -18.21 -12.99 14.13
N ASP A 118 -17.10 -12.60 14.76
CA ASP A 118 -16.78 -11.20 15.02
C ASP A 118 -16.53 -10.40 13.74
N LEU A 119 -16.15 -11.08 12.65
CA LEU A 119 -15.84 -10.47 11.36
C LEU A 119 -17.08 -10.18 10.51
N ILE A 120 -18.26 -10.70 10.88
CA ILE A 120 -19.48 -10.56 10.07
C ILE A 120 -20.29 -9.33 10.49
N ALA A 121 -20.65 -8.49 9.52
CA ALA A 121 -21.51 -7.35 9.77
C ALA A 121 -22.97 -7.77 10.02
N ALA A 122 -23.66 -7.06 10.92
CA ALA A 122 -25.10 -7.19 11.07
C ALA A 122 -25.84 -6.57 9.86
N GLU A 123 -27.10 -6.97 9.66
CA GLU A 123 -27.94 -6.45 8.55
C GLU A 123 -28.01 -4.93 8.56
N GLY A 124 -27.82 -4.34 7.37
CA GLY A 124 -27.83 -2.89 7.15
C GLY A 124 -26.56 -2.17 7.58
N ARG A 125 -25.50 -2.89 7.99
CA ARG A 125 -24.26 -2.29 8.53
C ARG A 125 -23.03 -2.67 7.74
N ILE A 126 -21.97 -1.90 7.96
CA ILE A 126 -20.61 -2.27 7.57
C ILE A 126 -19.80 -2.53 8.84
N ARG A 127 -19.06 -3.62 8.87
CA ARG A 127 -18.08 -3.92 9.92
C ARG A 127 -16.70 -3.95 9.32
N THR A 128 -15.77 -3.24 9.93
CA THR A 128 -14.35 -3.32 9.58
C THR A 128 -13.56 -3.89 10.75
N VAL A 129 -12.53 -4.68 10.48
CA VAL A 129 -11.60 -5.23 11.49
C VAL A 129 -10.18 -5.13 10.98
N TRP A 130 -9.27 -4.57 11.78
CA TRP A 130 -7.87 -4.47 11.40
C TRP A 130 -7.14 -5.79 11.62
N LEU A 131 -6.59 -6.40 10.56
CA LEU A 131 -5.83 -7.64 10.68
C LEU A 131 -4.31 -7.41 10.78
N GLY A 132 -3.89 -6.14 10.80
CA GLY A 132 -2.49 -5.71 10.81
C GLY A 132 -2.04 -5.17 9.45
N HIS A 133 -0.99 -4.35 9.48
CA HIS A 133 -0.46 -3.63 8.33
C HIS A 133 -1.53 -2.83 7.58
N SER A 134 -1.65 -2.99 6.27
CA SER A 134 -2.75 -2.48 5.44
C SER A 134 -3.81 -3.53 5.13
N THR A 135 -3.81 -4.66 5.86
CA THR A 135 -4.84 -5.70 5.74
C THR A 135 -6.05 -5.39 6.63
N ILE A 136 -7.14 -4.99 6.01
CA ILE A 136 -8.39 -4.63 6.69
C ILE A 136 -9.49 -5.53 6.15
N TRP A 137 -10.17 -6.21 7.07
CA TRP A 137 -11.40 -6.92 6.77
C TRP A 137 -12.55 -5.92 6.72
N ILE A 138 -13.38 -5.96 5.67
CA ILE A 138 -14.57 -5.13 5.51
C ILE A 138 -15.74 -6.04 5.13
N SER A 139 -16.64 -6.28 6.09
CA SER A 139 -17.87 -7.05 5.89
C SER A 139 -19.05 -6.11 5.74
N ILE A 140 -19.90 -6.36 4.76
CA ILE A 140 -21.08 -5.55 4.46
C ILE A 140 -22.26 -6.50 4.33
N THR A 141 -23.27 -6.34 5.18
CA THR A 141 -24.48 -7.17 5.13
C THR A 141 -25.67 -6.30 4.77
N GLN A 142 -26.29 -6.58 3.63
CA GLN A 142 -27.45 -5.84 3.13
C GLN A 142 -28.35 -6.77 2.32
N LYS A 143 -29.68 -6.61 2.48
CA LYS A 143 -30.70 -7.43 1.81
C LYS A 143 -30.52 -8.93 2.10
N GLY A 144 -30.12 -9.29 3.32
CA GLY A 144 -29.90 -10.67 3.73
C GLY A 144 -28.69 -11.35 3.09
N LYS A 145 -27.79 -10.58 2.46
CA LYS A 145 -26.55 -11.09 1.86
C LYS A 145 -25.35 -10.35 2.45
N THR A 146 -24.29 -11.11 2.73
CA THR A 146 -23.01 -10.57 3.19
C THR A 146 -21.99 -10.59 2.06
N ILE A 147 -21.26 -9.48 1.89
CA ILE A 147 -20.10 -9.36 1.00
C ILE A 147 -18.89 -9.02 1.87
N ASN A 148 -17.83 -9.81 1.75
CA ASN A 148 -16.57 -9.61 2.47
C ASN A 148 -15.47 -9.14 1.53
N ILE A 149 -14.83 -8.02 1.87
CA ILE A 149 -13.72 -7.43 1.13
C ILE A 149 -12.49 -7.46 2.04
N LEU A 150 -11.33 -7.79 1.47
CA LEU A 150 -10.05 -7.76 2.15
C LEU A 150 -9.09 -6.86 1.38
N THR A 151 -8.55 -5.85 2.05
CA THR A 151 -7.55 -4.94 1.47
C THR A 151 -6.15 -5.53 1.63
N ASP A 152 -5.28 -5.35 0.64
CA ASP A 152 -3.85 -5.69 0.65
C ASP A 152 -3.53 -6.92 1.53
N PRO A 153 -4.05 -8.12 1.16
CA PRO A 153 -4.01 -9.28 2.03
C PRO A 153 -2.58 -9.79 2.18
N ILE A 154 -2.06 -9.75 3.42
CA ILE A 154 -0.80 -10.36 3.80
C ILE A 154 -0.93 -11.05 5.16
N PHE A 155 -0.73 -12.36 5.19
CA PHE A 155 -0.90 -13.17 6.40
C PHE A 155 0.42 -13.50 7.10
N GLU A 156 1.53 -13.49 6.36
CA GLU A 156 2.85 -13.90 6.84
C GLU A 156 3.90 -12.80 6.60
N SER A 157 5.18 -13.10 6.87
CA SER A 157 6.31 -12.23 6.54
C SER A 157 6.46 -12.07 5.01
N PRO A 158 6.53 -10.84 4.46
CA PRO A 158 6.63 -10.60 3.01
C PRO A 158 7.95 -11.10 2.43
N THR A 159 9.00 -11.10 3.25
CA THR A 159 10.31 -11.66 2.95
C THR A 159 10.89 -12.24 4.24
N PRO A 160 10.64 -13.54 4.56
CA PRO A 160 10.99 -14.19 5.85
C PRO A 160 12.46 -14.19 6.30
N VAL A 161 13.34 -13.49 5.59
CA VAL A 161 14.77 -13.30 5.90
C VAL A 161 15.12 -11.83 6.07
N LEU A 162 14.35 -10.91 5.47
CA LEU A 162 14.66 -9.48 5.41
C LEU A 162 13.64 -8.62 6.18
N VAL A 163 12.39 -9.08 6.27
CA VAL A 163 11.27 -8.35 6.87
C VAL A 163 10.36 -9.38 7.54
N ASP A 164 10.45 -9.46 8.86
CA ASP A 164 9.61 -10.33 9.67
C ASP A 164 8.33 -9.63 10.10
N ARG A 165 7.23 -10.38 10.10
CA ARG A 165 5.99 -9.95 10.75
C ARG A 165 6.18 -10.01 12.27
N TRP A 166 6.08 -8.88 12.95
CA TRP A 166 6.28 -8.81 14.40
C TRP A 166 5.12 -9.39 15.21
N VAL A 167 3.91 -9.33 14.64
CA VAL A 167 2.64 -9.63 15.33
C VAL A 167 1.80 -10.58 14.50
N PRO A 168 1.21 -11.65 15.10
CA PRO A 168 0.32 -12.54 14.38
C PRO A 168 -0.97 -11.83 13.93
N LEU A 169 -1.71 -12.49 13.04
CA LEU A 169 -3.09 -12.12 12.77
C LEU A 169 -3.93 -12.25 14.06
N PRO A 170 -4.99 -11.42 14.23
CA PRO A 170 -5.89 -11.54 15.38
C PRO A 170 -6.81 -12.77 15.31
N ILE A 171 -6.76 -13.53 14.20
CA ILE A 171 -7.53 -14.75 13.94
C ILE A 171 -6.67 -15.67 13.05
N PRO A 172 -6.68 -17.00 13.25
CA PRO A 172 -6.03 -17.92 12.31
C PRO A 172 -6.56 -17.73 10.89
N LYS A 173 -5.68 -17.68 9.88
CA LYS A 173 -6.09 -17.45 8.48
C LYS A 173 -7.07 -18.53 7.99
N GLU A 174 -6.95 -19.75 8.48
CA GLU A 174 -7.85 -20.89 8.23
C GLU A 174 -9.27 -20.64 8.73
N SER A 175 -9.42 -19.82 9.78
CA SER A 175 -10.70 -19.45 10.38
C SER A 175 -11.34 -18.21 9.74
N LEU A 176 -10.67 -17.55 8.78
CA LEU A 176 -11.26 -16.43 8.07
C LEU A 176 -12.53 -16.88 7.31
N PRO A 177 -13.62 -16.11 7.37
CA PRO A 177 -14.76 -16.31 6.47
C PRO A 177 -14.33 -16.22 5.00
N ALA A 178 -15.17 -16.70 4.09
CA ALA A 178 -14.91 -16.57 2.66
C ALA A 178 -14.86 -15.08 2.26
N VAL A 179 -13.85 -14.70 1.49
CA VAL A 179 -13.67 -13.35 0.94
C VAL A 179 -14.25 -13.33 -0.46
N ASP A 180 -15.05 -12.30 -0.77
CA ASP A 180 -15.61 -12.09 -2.10
C ASP A 180 -14.71 -11.21 -2.97
N PHE A 181 -14.04 -10.23 -2.36
CA PHE A 181 -13.10 -9.33 -3.02
C PHE A 181 -11.78 -9.23 -2.27
N ALA A 182 -10.67 -9.46 -2.96
CA ALA A 182 -9.36 -9.02 -2.53
C ALA A 182 -8.97 -7.79 -3.36
N ILE A 183 -8.72 -6.65 -2.72
CA ILE A 183 -8.31 -5.42 -3.42
C ILE A 183 -6.85 -5.12 -3.11
N VAL A 184 -6.05 -4.89 -4.14
CA VAL A 184 -4.62 -4.61 -4.02
C VAL A 184 -4.33 -3.18 -4.46
N SER A 185 -3.72 -2.38 -3.58
CA SER A 185 -3.38 -0.98 -3.84
C SER A 185 -2.19 -0.83 -4.80
N HIS A 186 -1.14 -1.62 -4.61
CA HIS A 186 0.11 -1.51 -5.38
C HIS A 186 0.98 -2.78 -5.28
N ALA A 187 1.98 -2.89 -6.15
CA ALA A 187 2.82 -4.07 -6.26
C ALA A 187 4.10 -3.96 -5.40
N HIS A 188 3.95 -3.92 -4.08
CA HIS A 188 5.04 -4.21 -3.11
C HIS A 188 4.73 -5.47 -2.32
N ARG A 189 5.76 -6.17 -1.84
CA ARG A 189 5.61 -7.51 -1.24
C ARG A 189 4.81 -7.52 0.07
N ASP A 190 4.76 -6.39 0.77
CA ASP A 190 3.98 -6.21 1.98
C ASP A 190 2.51 -5.84 1.72
N HIS A 191 2.12 -5.60 0.47
CA HIS A 191 0.73 -5.30 0.06
C HIS A 191 0.16 -6.31 -0.97
N LEU A 192 1.05 -6.96 -1.70
CA LEU A 192 0.76 -8.00 -2.68
C LEU A 192 1.50 -9.27 -2.30
N ASP A 193 0.87 -10.09 -1.48
CA ASP A 193 1.37 -11.41 -1.10
C ASP A 193 0.68 -12.52 -1.92
N ARG A 194 1.49 -13.24 -2.71
CA ARG A 194 1.04 -14.29 -3.62
C ARG A 194 0.42 -15.45 -2.85
N ASP A 195 0.99 -15.81 -1.71
CA ASP A 195 0.55 -16.96 -0.93
C ASP A 195 -0.78 -16.68 -0.23
N SER A 196 -0.95 -15.46 0.30
CA SER A 196 -2.24 -14.98 0.82
C SER A 196 -3.32 -14.98 -0.26
N LEU A 197 -3.03 -14.48 -1.46
CA LEU A 197 -4.00 -14.47 -2.57
C LEU A 197 -4.39 -15.89 -3.03
N ARG A 198 -3.42 -16.80 -3.15
CA ARG A 198 -3.67 -18.21 -3.49
C ARG A 198 -4.50 -18.91 -2.40
N PHE A 199 -4.19 -18.66 -1.13
CA PHE A 199 -4.96 -19.17 -0.01
C PHE A 199 -6.42 -18.70 -0.07
N LEU A 200 -6.66 -17.40 -0.26
CA LEU A 200 -8.01 -16.84 -0.39
C LEU A 200 -8.78 -17.45 -1.57
N ARG A 201 -8.12 -17.61 -2.73
CA ARG A 201 -8.69 -18.29 -3.90
C ARG A 201 -9.06 -19.73 -3.61
N SER A 202 -8.24 -20.45 -2.83
CA SER A 202 -8.53 -21.84 -2.44
C SER A 202 -9.77 -21.95 -1.54
N LYS A 203 -10.03 -20.94 -0.70
CA LYS A 203 -11.23 -20.83 0.14
C LYS A 203 -12.47 -20.43 -0.63
N ASN A 204 -12.33 -19.57 -1.65
CA ASN A 204 -13.42 -19.13 -2.51
C ASN A 204 -13.00 -19.11 -3.98
N PRO A 205 -13.36 -20.15 -4.77
CA PRO A 205 -13.08 -20.19 -6.20
C PRO A 205 -13.67 -18.99 -6.98
N ASN A 206 -14.72 -18.34 -6.46
CA ASN A 206 -15.39 -17.19 -7.08
C ASN A 206 -14.83 -15.82 -6.63
N LEU A 207 -13.78 -15.82 -5.81
CA LEU A 207 -13.08 -14.61 -5.35
C LEU A 207 -12.78 -13.66 -6.52
N LYS A 208 -13.03 -12.36 -6.34
CA LYS A 208 -12.63 -11.33 -7.29
C LYS A 208 -11.38 -10.67 -6.78
N ILE A 209 -10.31 -10.72 -7.56
CA ILE A 209 -9.05 -10.08 -7.19
C ILE A 209 -8.91 -8.85 -8.07
N LEU A 210 -8.95 -7.67 -7.44
CA LEU A 210 -8.77 -6.39 -8.10
C LEU A 210 -7.29 -6.03 -7.99
N LEU A 211 -6.57 -6.16 -9.10
CA LEU A 211 -5.14 -5.87 -9.18
C LEU A 211 -4.93 -4.54 -9.92
N PRO A 212 -3.88 -3.78 -9.58
CA PRO A 212 -3.48 -2.64 -10.39
C PRO A 212 -3.19 -3.03 -11.84
N SER A 213 -3.26 -2.05 -12.74
CA SER A 213 -2.91 -2.24 -14.14
C SER A 213 -1.49 -2.77 -14.36
N GLY A 214 -1.36 -3.60 -15.40
CA GLY A 214 -0.11 -4.27 -15.80
C GLY A 214 0.18 -5.57 -15.06
N MET A 215 -0.77 -6.10 -14.28
CA MET A 215 -0.63 -7.33 -13.49
C MET A 215 -1.38 -8.54 -14.05
N LYS A 216 -1.76 -8.53 -15.34
CA LYS A 216 -2.49 -9.65 -15.94
C LYS A 216 -1.61 -10.88 -16.08
N ALA A 217 -0.38 -10.71 -16.60
CA ALA A 217 0.59 -11.80 -16.69
C ALA A 217 0.90 -12.40 -15.30
N PHE A 218 1.06 -11.54 -14.29
CA PHE A 218 1.21 -11.98 -12.89
C PHE A 218 0.00 -12.82 -12.45
N SER A 219 -1.22 -12.37 -12.71
CA SER A 219 -2.43 -13.11 -12.31
C SER A 219 -2.50 -14.51 -12.96
N GLU A 220 -2.12 -14.61 -14.23
CA GLU A 220 -2.05 -15.87 -14.97
C GLU A 220 -0.97 -16.80 -14.42
N ASP A 221 0.26 -16.31 -14.22
CA ASP A 221 1.39 -17.06 -13.66
C ASP A 221 1.09 -17.59 -12.26
N GLU A 222 0.40 -16.77 -11.45
CA GLU A 222 0.01 -17.11 -10.09
C GLU A 222 -1.25 -17.98 -10.00
N LYS A 223 -1.90 -18.28 -11.13
CA LYS A 223 -3.16 -19.03 -11.22
C LYS A 223 -4.27 -18.39 -10.38
N LEU A 224 -4.29 -17.05 -10.34
CA LEU A 224 -5.25 -16.27 -9.59
C LEU A 224 -6.58 -16.07 -10.34
N GLY A 225 -6.68 -16.55 -11.59
CA GLY A 225 -7.87 -16.42 -12.44
C GLY A 225 -7.91 -15.09 -13.19
N LEU A 226 -9.06 -14.73 -13.77
CA LEU A 226 -9.23 -13.44 -14.42
C LEU A 226 -9.25 -12.32 -13.35
N ALA A 227 -8.10 -11.71 -13.08
CA ALA A 227 -8.03 -10.49 -12.29
C ALA A 227 -8.67 -9.32 -13.05
N GLN A 228 -9.38 -8.47 -12.31
CA GLN A 228 -9.90 -7.23 -12.87
C GLN A 228 -8.84 -6.15 -12.67
N VAL A 229 -8.22 -5.75 -13.77
CA VAL A 229 -7.23 -4.67 -13.79
C VAL A 229 -7.88 -3.34 -13.42
N GLN A 230 -7.22 -2.62 -12.51
CA GLN A 230 -7.67 -1.34 -12.00
C GLN A 230 -6.83 -0.17 -12.55
N GLU A 231 -7.53 0.85 -13.03
CA GLU A 231 -7.02 2.14 -13.52
C GLU A 231 -7.75 3.29 -12.81
N ILE A 232 -7.22 4.52 -12.86
CA ILE A 232 -7.87 5.66 -12.22
C ILE A 232 -9.30 5.81 -12.74
N GLY A 233 -10.27 5.81 -11.82
CA GLY A 233 -11.70 5.92 -12.12
C GLY A 233 -12.35 4.60 -12.54
N GLN A 234 -11.62 3.49 -12.57
CA GLN A 234 -12.20 2.16 -12.81
C GLN A 234 -13.22 1.85 -11.72
N VAL A 235 -14.43 1.48 -12.13
CA VAL A 235 -15.53 1.15 -11.23
C VAL A 235 -15.89 -0.33 -11.34
N THR A 236 -15.92 -1.01 -10.20
CA THR A 236 -16.41 -2.38 -10.06
C THR A 236 -17.73 -2.36 -9.30
N HIS A 237 -18.83 -2.73 -9.95
CA HIS A 237 -20.13 -2.90 -9.32
C HIS A 237 -20.40 -4.38 -9.05
N TYR A 238 -20.85 -4.69 -7.84
CA TYR A 238 -21.31 -6.04 -7.49
C TYR A 238 -22.37 -5.98 -6.40
N ASP A 239 -23.58 -6.37 -6.76
CA ASP A 239 -24.75 -6.29 -5.88
C ASP A 239 -24.95 -4.86 -5.34
N PHE A 240 -24.88 -4.67 -4.02
CA PHE A 240 -24.99 -3.39 -3.32
C PHE A 240 -23.63 -2.70 -3.05
N VAL A 241 -22.53 -3.25 -3.58
CA VAL A 241 -21.17 -2.72 -3.38
C VAL A 241 -20.65 -2.10 -4.68
N LYS A 242 -20.08 -0.91 -4.56
CA LYS A 242 -19.34 -0.24 -5.62
C LYS A 242 -17.91 0.06 -5.14
N ILE A 243 -16.93 -0.40 -5.89
CA ILE A 243 -15.50 -0.19 -5.59
C ILE A 243 -14.93 0.66 -6.72
N ILE A 244 -14.26 1.76 -6.39
CA ILE A 244 -13.65 2.68 -7.36
C ILE A 244 -12.16 2.77 -7.07
N PHE A 245 -11.33 2.57 -8.10
CA PHE A 245 -9.89 2.78 -7.99
C PHE A 245 -9.55 4.26 -8.18
N LEU A 246 -8.72 4.78 -7.29
CA LEU A 246 -8.40 6.19 -7.13
C LEU A 246 -6.88 6.41 -7.13
N PRO A 247 -6.41 7.64 -7.38
CA PRO A 247 -4.98 7.95 -7.39
C PRO A 247 -4.33 7.83 -5.98
N ALA A 248 -3.02 7.58 -5.96
CA ALA A 248 -2.17 7.68 -4.77
C ALA A 248 -0.78 8.19 -5.18
N TYR A 249 -0.05 8.82 -4.26
CA TYR A 249 1.32 9.27 -4.52
C TYR A 249 2.34 8.25 -4.01
N HIS A 250 2.62 7.24 -4.82
CA HIS A 250 3.53 6.15 -4.49
C HIS A 250 4.22 5.59 -5.74
N TRP A 251 4.72 4.36 -5.65
CA TRP A 251 5.40 3.63 -6.72
C TRP A 251 5.15 2.13 -6.55
N SER A 252 5.62 1.31 -7.49
CA SER A 252 5.45 -0.15 -7.45
C SER A 252 6.69 -0.89 -7.92
N ARG A 253 6.97 -2.04 -7.29
CA ARG A 253 8.12 -2.90 -7.60
C ARG A 253 8.07 -4.24 -6.85
N MET A 254 8.16 -5.36 -7.56
CA MET A 254 8.28 -6.69 -6.94
C MET A 254 9.68 -7.30 -7.07
N GLY A 255 10.38 -6.96 -8.15
CA GLY A 255 11.70 -7.45 -8.53
C GLY A 255 12.75 -6.35 -8.60
N VAL A 256 13.84 -6.58 -9.31
CA VAL A 256 14.97 -5.63 -9.36
C VAL A 256 14.81 -4.60 -10.48
N ASN A 257 14.22 -4.98 -11.61
CA ASN A 257 14.18 -4.16 -12.85
C ASN A 257 12.75 -3.80 -13.29
N ASP A 258 11.78 -3.84 -12.37
CA ASP A 258 10.35 -3.70 -12.66
C ASP A 258 9.71 -2.47 -11.99
N THR A 259 10.54 -1.51 -11.56
CA THR A 259 10.06 -0.26 -10.98
C THR A 259 9.07 0.42 -11.92
N ASN A 260 7.87 0.67 -11.39
CA ASN A 260 6.74 1.27 -12.08
C ASN A 260 6.35 0.54 -13.38
N GLN A 261 6.55 -0.78 -13.45
CA GLN A 261 5.97 -1.64 -14.48
C GLN A 261 4.57 -2.16 -14.10
N TYR A 262 4.10 -1.82 -12.91
CA TYR A 262 2.76 -2.07 -12.40
C TYR A 262 2.21 -0.76 -11.86
N PHE A 263 0.90 -0.57 -11.97
CA PHE A 263 0.27 0.64 -11.47
C PHE A 263 0.06 0.60 -9.94
N TRP A 264 -0.39 1.71 -9.37
CA TRP A 264 -0.67 1.86 -7.94
C TRP A 264 -1.78 2.88 -7.73
N GLY A 265 -2.45 2.79 -6.59
CA GLY A 265 -3.52 3.70 -6.24
C GLY A 265 -4.13 3.42 -4.88
N SER A 266 -5.28 4.03 -4.68
CA SER A 266 -6.15 3.90 -3.52
C SER A 266 -7.51 3.39 -3.98
N TYR A 267 -8.41 3.12 -3.03
CA TYR A 267 -9.77 2.71 -3.33
C TYR A 267 -10.79 3.52 -2.53
N VAL A 268 -11.96 3.71 -3.10
CA VAL A 268 -13.17 4.00 -2.31
C VAL A 268 -14.18 2.88 -2.50
N ILE A 269 -14.80 2.48 -1.39
CA ILE A 269 -15.87 1.49 -1.34
C ILE A 269 -17.14 2.22 -0.91
N GLU A 270 -18.15 2.16 -1.77
CA GLU A 270 -19.48 2.70 -1.53
C GLU A 270 -20.46 1.54 -1.34
N ALA A 271 -21.05 1.46 -0.14
CA ALA A 271 -22.05 0.45 0.21
C ALA A 271 -22.89 0.93 1.40
N ALA A 272 -24.12 0.43 1.56
CA ALA A 272 -25.01 0.80 2.67
C ALA A 272 -25.15 2.33 2.92
N GLY A 273 -25.03 3.15 1.85
CA GLY A 273 -25.06 4.61 1.95
C GLY A 273 -23.81 5.25 2.59
N LYS A 274 -22.73 4.48 2.78
CA LYS A 274 -21.46 4.93 3.36
C LYS A 274 -20.34 4.94 2.34
N LEU A 275 -19.34 5.78 2.58
CA LEU A 275 -18.10 5.84 1.82
C LEU A 275 -16.92 5.49 2.70
N ILE A 276 -16.18 4.46 2.30
CA ILE A 276 -14.95 4.01 2.96
C ILE A 276 -13.79 4.24 2.01
N TYR A 277 -12.79 5.01 2.44
CA TYR A 277 -11.57 5.24 1.67
C TYR A 277 -10.42 4.38 2.20
N PHE A 278 -9.70 3.73 1.31
CA PHE A 278 -8.49 2.95 1.62
C PHE A 278 -7.32 3.52 0.82
N ALA A 279 -6.36 4.13 1.49
CA ALA A 279 -5.27 4.85 0.84
C ALA A 279 -4.21 3.95 0.19
N GLY A 280 -4.07 2.69 0.63
CA GLY A 280 -2.85 1.93 0.41
C GLY A 280 -1.66 2.66 1.05
N ASP A 281 -0.52 2.65 0.35
CA ASP A 281 0.63 3.49 0.68
C ASP A 281 0.64 4.74 -0.18
N THR A 282 0.98 5.86 0.44
CA THR A 282 1.04 7.13 -0.25
C THR A 282 1.87 8.15 0.52
N GLY A 283 2.60 8.99 -0.21
CA GLY A 283 3.08 10.28 0.24
C GLY A 283 1.96 11.32 0.21
N TYR A 284 2.21 12.48 0.79
CA TYR A 284 1.24 13.57 0.76
C TYR A 284 1.34 14.37 -0.54
N SER A 285 0.22 14.59 -1.22
CA SER A 285 0.15 15.38 -2.45
C SER A 285 -1.29 15.85 -2.74
N ILE A 286 -1.48 16.57 -3.84
CA ILE A 286 -2.76 17.17 -4.26
C ILE A 286 -3.91 16.17 -4.43
N HIS A 287 -3.60 14.90 -4.68
CA HIS A 287 -4.57 13.85 -4.96
C HIS A 287 -5.67 13.72 -3.88
N PHE A 288 -5.38 13.98 -2.60
CA PHE A 288 -6.40 13.96 -1.54
C PHE A 288 -7.53 14.97 -1.78
N LYS A 289 -7.18 16.21 -2.18
CA LYS A 289 -8.15 17.26 -2.50
C LYS A 289 -8.91 16.97 -3.79
N GLU A 290 -8.22 16.41 -4.79
CA GLU A 290 -8.88 15.99 -6.05
C GLU A 290 -9.85 14.84 -5.82
N ILE A 291 -9.53 13.88 -4.94
CA ILE A 291 -10.44 12.81 -4.53
C ILE A 291 -11.68 13.39 -3.84
N ALA A 292 -11.50 14.30 -2.87
CA ALA A 292 -12.63 14.94 -2.19
C ALA A 292 -13.57 15.66 -3.17
N LYS A 293 -12.98 16.42 -4.12
CA LYS A 293 -13.72 17.10 -5.19
C LYS A 293 -14.45 16.12 -6.11
N LEU A 294 -13.80 15.01 -6.49
CA LEU A 294 -14.38 13.97 -7.33
C LEU A 294 -15.58 13.28 -6.65
N LEU A 295 -15.46 12.95 -5.37
CA LEU A 295 -16.52 12.27 -4.62
C LEU A 295 -17.69 13.20 -4.32
N GLY A 296 -17.43 14.50 -4.08
CA GLY A 296 -18.47 15.51 -3.84
C GLY A 296 -19.28 15.32 -2.56
N LYS A 297 -18.89 14.36 -1.72
CA LYS A 297 -19.52 14.06 -0.42
C LYS A 297 -18.47 13.60 0.60
N PRO A 298 -18.69 13.82 1.90
CA PRO A 298 -17.74 13.40 2.93
C PRO A 298 -17.53 11.89 2.95
N ILE A 299 -16.27 11.48 3.18
CA ILE A 299 -15.93 10.07 3.43
C ILE A 299 -16.31 9.73 4.86
N ASP A 300 -17.05 8.65 5.10
CA ASP A 300 -17.46 8.26 6.45
C ASP A 300 -16.30 7.71 7.27
N LEU A 301 -15.44 6.90 6.64
CA LEU A 301 -14.25 6.32 7.26
C LEU A 301 -13.09 6.26 6.26
N ALA A 302 -11.96 6.88 6.61
CA ALA A 302 -10.72 6.78 5.86
C ALA A 302 -9.70 5.91 6.59
N PHE A 303 -9.09 4.96 5.89
CA PHE A 303 -7.92 4.22 6.35
C PHE A 303 -6.67 4.83 5.72
N LEU A 304 -5.85 5.50 6.54
CA LEU A 304 -4.63 6.17 6.10
C LEU A 304 -3.39 5.54 6.79
N PRO A 305 -2.30 5.30 6.05
CA PRO A 305 -1.07 4.80 6.65
C PRO A 305 -0.45 5.85 7.58
N ILE A 306 0.23 5.39 8.63
CA ILE A 306 1.05 6.25 9.50
C ILE A 306 2.44 5.67 9.79
N GLY A 307 2.68 4.41 9.43
CA GLY A 307 3.94 3.69 9.63
C GLY A 307 4.90 3.83 8.46
N ALA A 308 6.11 3.28 8.62
CA ALA A 308 7.18 3.35 7.62
C ALA A 308 7.49 4.79 7.18
N TYR A 309 7.28 5.74 8.09
CA TYR A 309 7.35 7.16 7.77
C TYR A 309 8.73 7.73 8.05
N LYS A 310 9.63 6.97 8.72
CA LYS A 310 10.99 7.41 9.04
C LYS A 310 12.08 6.67 8.25
N PRO A 311 13.17 7.38 7.91
CA PRO A 311 13.44 8.78 8.23
C PRO A 311 12.76 9.72 7.22
N ARG A 312 12.29 10.89 7.67
CA ARG A 312 11.48 11.80 6.84
C ARG A 312 12.20 12.25 5.58
N TRP A 313 13.51 12.50 5.65
CA TRP A 313 14.28 12.94 4.48
C TRP A 313 14.23 11.93 3.32
N PHE A 314 14.03 10.64 3.62
CA PHE A 314 13.92 9.58 2.63
C PHE A 314 12.46 9.20 2.39
N MET A 315 11.68 8.92 3.44
CA MET A 315 10.35 8.29 3.32
C MET A 315 9.24 9.25 2.89
N LYS A 316 9.32 10.55 3.18
CA LYS A 316 8.18 11.50 3.04
C LYS A 316 7.49 11.55 1.68
N HIS A 317 8.23 11.26 0.62
CA HIS A 317 7.71 11.32 -0.75
C HIS A 317 6.82 10.12 -1.11
N ALA A 318 6.89 9.02 -0.35
CA ALA A 318 6.18 7.77 -0.59
C ALA A 318 5.31 7.32 0.61
N HIS A 319 5.62 7.80 1.82
CA HIS A 319 4.90 7.47 3.04
C HIS A 319 4.59 8.74 3.85
N ILE A 320 3.30 9.03 4.03
CA ILE A 320 2.80 9.96 5.04
C ILE A 320 3.09 9.43 6.44
N GLY A 321 3.39 10.34 7.37
CA GLY A 321 3.41 10.05 8.81
C GLY A 321 2.13 10.53 9.51
N PRO A 322 2.09 10.48 10.84
CA PRO A 322 0.95 10.94 11.64
C PRO A 322 0.45 12.35 11.31
N ASP A 323 1.35 13.33 11.10
CA ASP A 323 0.98 14.71 10.78
C ASP A 323 0.32 14.85 9.40
N GLU A 324 0.91 14.22 8.38
CA GLU A 324 0.36 14.25 7.04
C GLU A 324 -0.92 13.43 6.93
N ALA A 325 -1.08 12.35 7.70
CA ALA A 325 -2.34 11.60 7.77
C ALA A 325 -3.48 12.45 8.36
N LEU A 326 -3.21 13.25 9.40
CA LEU A 326 -4.20 14.21 9.90
C LEU A 326 -4.60 15.22 8.84
N THR A 327 -3.62 15.79 8.13
CA THR A 327 -3.87 16.78 7.08
C THR A 327 -4.62 16.17 5.89
N ALA A 328 -4.21 14.98 5.45
CA ALA A 328 -4.87 14.21 4.39
C ALA A 328 -6.31 13.86 4.76
N SER A 329 -6.60 13.50 6.01
CA SER A 329 -7.96 13.20 6.47
C SER A 329 -8.89 14.42 6.36
N ILE A 330 -8.37 15.61 6.65
CA ILE A 330 -9.11 16.88 6.53
C ILE A 330 -9.32 17.22 5.04
N ASP A 331 -8.28 17.11 4.22
CA ASP A 331 -8.34 17.41 2.79
C ASP A 331 -9.24 16.44 2.01
N LEU A 332 -9.36 15.20 2.46
CA LEU A 332 -10.33 14.21 1.96
C LEU A 332 -11.76 14.54 2.34
N GLY A 333 -11.98 15.43 3.32
CA GLY A 333 -13.29 15.66 3.93
C GLY A 333 -13.80 14.41 4.69
N ALA A 334 -12.90 13.66 5.33
CA ALA A 334 -13.27 12.49 6.09
C ALA A 334 -13.96 12.86 7.41
N LYS A 335 -15.04 12.17 7.77
CA LYS A 335 -15.68 12.28 9.09
C LYS A 335 -14.86 11.57 10.15
N SER A 336 -14.30 10.42 9.79
CA SER A 336 -13.47 9.60 10.66
C SER A 336 -12.23 9.07 9.92
N PHE A 337 -11.13 8.91 10.64
CA PHE A 337 -9.87 8.33 10.16
C PHE A 337 -9.37 7.24 11.12
N ALA A 338 -9.03 6.07 10.59
CA ALA A 338 -8.39 4.98 11.31
C ALA A 338 -6.96 4.72 10.76
N PRO A 339 -5.91 4.78 11.60
CA PRO A 339 -4.52 4.59 11.17
C PRO A 339 -4.20 3.13 10.85
N ILE A 340 -3.43 2.91 9.79
CA ILE A 340 -2.95 1.59 9.33
C ILE A 340 -1.44 1.61 9.04
N HIS A 341 -0.89 0.49 8.53
CA HIS A 341 0.52 0.33 8.11
C HIS A 341 1.57 0.36 9.22
N TRP A 342 1.15 0.51 10.49
CA TRP A 342 2.07 0.59 11.63
C TRP A 342 2.08 -0.68 12.48
N GLY A 343 3.15 -0.87 13.26
CA GLY A 343 3.24 -1.90 14.30
C GLY A 343 3.25 -3.35 13.82
N THR A 344 3.35 -3.60 12.51
CA THR A 344 3.29 -4.97 11.94
C THR A 344 4.60 -5.44 11.33
N PHE A 345 5.32 -4.56 10.64
CA PHE A 345 6.59 -4.88 9.96
C PHE A 345 7.66 -3.78 10.18
N PRO A 346 8.96 -4.12 10.23
CA PRO A 346 10.09 -3.18 10.27
C PRO A 346 10.41 -2.58 8.89
N LEU A 347 9.53 -1.72 8.36
CA LEU A 347 9.70 -1.15 7.01
C LEU A 347 10.38 0.23 7.01
N GLY A 348 10.34 0.94 8.14
CA GLY A 348 11.00 2.22 8.38
C GLY A 348 11.94 2.18 9.58
N ASP A 349 12.48 3.34 9.93
CA ASP A 349 13.24 3.55 11.16
C ASP A 349 12.34 3.83 12.38
N ASP A 350 11.02 3.97 12.18
CA ASP A 350 10.05 4.16 13.26
C ASP A 350 9.89 2.92 14.13
N LEU A 351 9.75 3.12 15.45
CA LEU A 351 9.51 2.03 16.40
C LEU A 351 8.06 1.50 16.28
N PRO A 352 7.78 0.25 16.68
CA PRO A 352 6.50 -0.40 16.41
C PRO A 352 5.26 0.42 16.81
N GLN A 353 5.24 1.00 18.01
CA GLN A 353 4.12 1.82 18.51
C GLN A 353 4.33 3.33 18.34
N GLU A 354 5.47 3.75 17.84
CA GLU A 354 5.80 5.18 17.72
C GLU A 354 4.78 5.95 16.88
N PRO A 355 4.39 5.51 15.66
CA PRO A 355 3.42 6.22 14.85
C PRO A 355 2.10 6.51 15.58
N VAL A 356 1.53 5.52 16.26
CA VAL A 356 0.22 5.68 16.93
C VAL A 356 0.32 6.55 18.17
N LEU A 357 1.42 6.48 18.92
CA LEU A 357 1.63 7.29 20.11
C LEU A 357 1.89 8.76 19.73
N ASP A 358 2.67 8.96 18.67
CA ASP A 358 2.89 10.27 18.07
C ASP A 358 1.59 10.88 17.52
N LEU A 359 0.74 10.07 16.89
CA LEU A 359 -0.61 10.49 16.47
C LEU A 359 -1.47 10.88 17.68
N LYS A 360 -1.56 10.02 18.70
CA LYS A 360 -2.36 10.26 19.92
C LYS A 360 -1.98 11.57 20.61
N GLY A 361 -0.69 11.89 20.69
CA GLY A 361 -0.20 13.14 21.29
C GLY A 361 -0.67 14.42 20.58
N LYS A 362 -1.23 14.31 19.36
CA LYS A 362 -1.72 15.45 18.55
C LYS A 362 -3.23 15.62 18.58
N LEU A 363 -3.94 14.71 19.22
CA LEU A 363 -5.40 14.66 19.25
C LEU A 363 -5.97 15.30 20.52
N ASN A 364 -7.15 15.87 20.38
CA ASN A 364 -7.96 16.29 21.52
C ASN A 364 -8.93 15.16 21.87
N PHE A 365 -8.91 14.65 23.10
CA PHE A 365 -9.85 13.63 23.53
C PHE A 365 -11.07 14.29 24.22
N PRO A 366 -12.30 14.05 23.75
CA PRO A 366 -13.49 14.59 24.40
C PRO A 366 -13.68 13.93 25.77
N GLU A 367 -14.16 14.70 26.76
CA GLU A 367 -14.49 14.19 28.09
C GLU A 367 -15.60 13.12 28.03
N ILE A 368 -16.55 13.29 27.09
CA ILE A 368 -17.61 12.32 26.81
C ILE A 368 -17.53 11.95 25.31
N PRO A 369 -17.11 10.73 24.96
CA PRO A 369 -17.03 10.30 23.58
C PRO A 369 -18.44 10.12 22.97
N ASP A 370 -18.67 10.71 21.80
CA ASP A 370 -19.84 10.40 20.96
C ASP A 370 -19.66 9.01 20.35
N ILE A 371 -20.46 8.05 20.83
CA ILE A 371 -20.43 6.63 20.45
C ILE A 371 -21.50 6.26 19.41
N LYS A 372 -22.25 7.23 18.84
CA LYS A 372 -23.26 6.93 17.81
C LYS A 372 -22.64 6.26 16.60
N GLY A 373 -23.16 5.08 16.22
CA GLY A 373 -22.67 4.31 15.09
C GLY A 373 -21.51 3.36 15.41
N LEU A 374 -20.89 3.47 16.59
CA LEU A 374 -19.77 2.64 17.03
C LEU A 374 -20.27 1.74 18.17
N ASN A 375 -20.60 0.49 17.89
CA ASN A 375 -20.94 -0.50 18.92
C ASN A 375 -19.69 -1.30 19.31
N PRO A 376 -18.93 -0.91 20.35
CA PRO A 376 -17.78 -1.69 20.79
C PRO A 376 -18.27 -2.95 21.51
N LEU A 377 -18.21 -4.09 20.83
CA LEU A 377 -18.15 -5.41 21.47
C LEU A 377 -16.72 -5.64 22.01
N TYR A 378 -16.27 -4.80 22.95
CA TYR A 378 -14.93 -4.81 23.58
C TYR A 378 -13.78 -4.14 22.81
N THR A 379 -13.94 -2.86 22.48
CA THR A 379 -12.79 -2.00 22.16
C THR A 379 -13.02 -0.66 22.82
N GLY A 380 -12.26 -0.31 23.86
CA GLY A 380 -12.22 1.05 24.43
C GLY A 380 -11.71 2.07 23.40
N ILE A 381 -12.50 2.33 22.35
CA ILE A 381 -12.22 3.32 21.32
C ILE A 381 -12.49 4.68 21.96
N SER A 382 -11.49 5.15 22.70
CA SER A 382 -11.25 6.57 22.79
C SER A 382 -10.94 7.04 21.38
N TRP A 383 -11.81 7.87 20.82
CA TRP A 383 -11.48 8.60 19.60
C TRP A 383 -10.97 9.97 20.01
N GLY A 384 -9.94 10.43 19.32
CA GLY A 384 -9.48 11.80 19.43
C GLY A 384 -10.06 12.62 18.28
N ASN A 385 -10.15 13.94 18.43
CA ASN A 385 -10.56 14.84 17.36
C ASN A 385 -9.39 15.71 16.91
N LYS A 386 -9.35 16.01 15.62
CA LYS A 386 -8.59 17.12 15.08
C LYS A 386 -9.41 17.82 14.00
N ASN A 387 -9.69 19.11 14.18
CA ASN A 387 -10.38 19.96 13.20
C ASN A 387 -11.67 19.32 12.64
N GLY A 388 -12.47 18.68 13.51
CA GLY A 388 -13.73 18.05 13.10
C GLY A 388 -13.61 16.59 12.63
N VAL A 389 -12.41 16.08 12.36
CA VAL A 389 -12.18 14.68 12.01
C VAL A 389 -12.04 13.83 13.28
N ARG A 390 -12.82 12.76 13.40
CA ARG A 390 -12.68 11.76 14.47
C ARG A 390 -11.59 10.76 14.11
N VAL A 391 -10.51 10.77 14.87
CA VAL A 391 -9.42 9.79 14.72
C VAL A 391 -9.69 8.64 15.68
N VAL A 392 -9.60 7.42 15.16
CA VAL A 392 -9.86 6.18 15.90
C VAL A 392 -8.51 5.47 16.10
N PRO A 393 -7.73 5.79 17.16
CA PRO A 393 -6.50 5.07 17.45
C PRO A 393 -6.86 3.68 17.93
N TRP A 394 -6.85 2.73 16.99
CA TRP A 394 -7.18 1.34 17.22
C TRP A 394 -5.93 0.45 17.13
N THR A 395 -6.03 -0.79 17.63
CA THR A 395 -4.95 -1.78 17.55
C THR A 395 -5.37 -3.00 16.72
N ILE A 396 -4.44 -3.91 16.43
CA ILE A 396 -4.73 -5.12 15.64
C ILE A 396 -5.83 -5.94 16.31
N GLY A 397 -6.81 -6.35 15.50
CA GLY A 397 -8.04 -7.00 15.95
C GLY A 397 -9.14 -6.03 16.37
N SER A 398 -8.90 -4.72 16.46
CA SER A 398 -9.99 -3.77 16.72
C SER A 398 -10.98 -3.72 15.56
N GLY A 399 -12.25 -3.49 15.86
CA GLY A 399 -13.30 -3.36 14.87
C GLY A 399 -14.02 -2.02 14.91
N ILE A 400 -14.52 -1.57 13.77
CA ILE A 400 -15.34 -0.37 13.63
C ILE A 400 -16.60 -0.76 12.86
N ASP A 401 -17.75 -0.61 13.51
CA ASP A 401 -19.06 -0.69 12.85
C ASP A 401 -19.43 0.69 12.29
N LEU A 402 -20.02 0.72 11.10
CA LEU A 402 -20.65 1.90 10.52
C LEU A 402 -22.15 1.60 10.39
N GLU A 403 -22.96 2.38 11.12
CA GLU A 403 -24.44 2.36 11.10
C GLU A 403 -25.02 3.32 10.08
#